data_AF-A0A4R7J1U8-F1
#
_entry.id   AF-A0A4R7J1U8-F1
#
_cell.length_a   1.000
_cell.length_b   1.000
_cell.length_c   1.000
_cell.angle_alpha   90.00
_cell.angle_beta   90.00
_cell.angle_gamma   90.00
#
_symmetry.space_group_name_H-M   'P 1'
#
loop_
_entity.id
_entity.type
_entity.pdbx_description
1 polymer ?
#
loop_
_entity_poly.entity_id
_entity_poly.type
_entity_poly.pdbx_seq_one_letter_code
_entity_poly.pdbx_strand_id
1 'polypeptide(L)'
;MTTTRKITRRPMINADATIENVEFLLADSVHPTQIAARTGYKHVDHLIRMLRRKQRDDLATQLFADRDELRVGAGARKGRIAA
;
A
#
# COMPACT_ATOMS: atom_id res chain seq x y z
N MET A 1 -40.68 -15.53 -13.99
CA MET A 1 -39.35 -16.17 -14.04
C MET A 1 -38.33 -15.11 -14.35
N THR A 2 -37.59 -14.62 -13.35
CA THR A 2 -36.63 -13.52 -13.55
C THR A 2 -35.25 -14.03 -13.16
N THR A 3 -34.45 -14.34 -14.18
CA THR A 3 -33.10 -14.90 -14.03
C THR A 3 -32.15 -13.81 -13.55
N THR A 4 -31.93 -13.75 -12.23
CA THR A 4 -30.91 -12.87 -11.62
C THR A 4 -29.52 -13.36 -12.03
N ARG A 5 -28.94 -12.75 -13.06
CA ARG A 5 -27.53 -12.93 -13.42
C ARG A 5 -26.68 -12.49 -12.21
N LYS A 6 -26.10 -13.45 -11.50
CA LYS A 6 -25.01 -13.20 -10.54
C LYS A 6 -23.82 -12.66 -11.33
N ILE A 7 -23.71 -11.33 -11.37
CA ILE A 7 -22.51 -10.67 -11.86
C ILE A 7 -21.45 -10.96 -10.79
N THR A 8 -20.64 -11.99 -11.00
CA THR A 8 -19.41 -12.20 -10.24
C THR A 8 -18.45 -11.08 -10.62
N ARG A 9 -18.70 -9.87 -10.10
CA ARG A 9 -17.72 -8.80 -10.16
C ARG A 9 -16.56 -9.32 -9.31
N ARG A 10 -15.46 -9.72 -9.96
CA ARG A 10 -14.16 -9.70 -9.27
C ARG A 10 -14.11 -8.35 -8.56
N PRO A 11 -13.71 -8.26 -7.28
CA PRO A 11 -13.55 -6.97 -6.66
C PRO A 11 -12.55 -6.21 -7.53
N MET A 12 -13.06 -5.29 -8.36
CA MET A 12 -12.25 -4.23 -8.90
C MET A 12 -11.83 -3.51 -7.64
N ILE A 13 -10.59 -3.72 -7.23
CA ILE A 13 -9.96 -2.97 -6.16
C ILE A 13 -10.16 -1.51 -6.59
N ASN A 14 -11.17 -0.84 -6.02
CA ASN A 14 -11.51 0.52 -6.39
C ASN A 14 -10.26 1.34 -6.09
N ALA A 15 -9.67 1.93 -7.13
CA ALA A 15 -8.38 2.60 -7.00
C ALA A 15 -8.47 3.74 -5.97
N ASP A 16 -9.60 4.45 -5.95
CA ASP A 16 -9.90 5.49 -4.95
C ASP A 16 -9.96 4.92 -3.53
N ALA A 17 -10.73 3.84 -3.31
CA ALA A 17 -10.78 3.17 -2.00
C ALA A 17 -9.41 2.60 -1.59
N THR A 18 -8.56 2.26 -2.55
CA THR A 18 -7.19 1.81 -2.27
C THR A 18 -6.33 2.97 -1.81
N ILE A 19 -6.42 4.12 -2.49
CA ILE A 19 -5.69 5.33 -2.14
C ILE A 19 -6.07 5.78 -0.72
N GLU A 20 -7.36 5.80 -0.39
CA GLU A 20 -7.85 6.12 0.97
C GLU A 20 -7.29 5.15 2.02
N ASN A 21 -7.31 3.84 1.73
CA ASN A 21 -6.74 2.85 2.63
C ASN A 21 -5.21 3.01 2.79
N VAL A 22 -4.49 3.31 1.70
CA VAL A 22 -3.05 3.57 1.76
C VAL A 22 -2.75 4.78 2.63
N GLU A 23 -3.50 5.86 2.46
CA GLU A 23 -3.34 7.09 3.23
C GLU A 23 -3.59 6.85 4.73
N PHE A 24 -4.69 6.18 5.07
CA PHE A 24 -4.99 5.81 6.47
C PHE A 24 -3.92 4.91 7.09
N LEU A 25 -3.48 3.88 6.36
CA LEU A 25 -2.49 2.94 6.86
C LEU A 25 -1.09 3.57 6.98
N LEU A 26 -0.72 4.49 6.08
CA LEU A 26 0.52 5.26 6.20
C LEU A 26 0.47 6.18 7.43
N ALA A 27 -0.65 6.84 7.68
CA ALA A 27 -0.84 7.67 8.88
C ALA A 27 -0.69 6.86 10.18
N ASP A 28 -1.12 5.59 10.17
CA ASP A 28 -0.96 4.65 11.28
C ASP A 28 0.46 4.02 11.33
N SER A 29 1.41 4.52 10.54
CA SER A 29 2.79 4.02 10.44
C SER A 29 2.87 2.51 10.09
N VAL A 30 1.89 2.01 9.35
CA VAL A 30 1.83 0.60 8.95
C VAL A 30 2.89 0.31 7.89
N HIS A 31 3.53 -0.84 8.02
CA HIS A 31 4.61 -1.23 7.11
C HIS A 31 4.15 -1.29 5.63
N PRO A 32 4.94 -0.74 4.68
CA PRO A 32 4.61 -0.76 3.25
C PRO A 32 4.22 -2.13 2.69
N THR A 33 4.88 -3.20 3.14
CA THR A 33 4.56 -4.59 2.75
C THR A 33 3.20 -5.06 3.29
N GLN A 34 2.85 -4.65 4.51
CA GLN A 34 1.53 -4.91 5.08
C GLN A 34 0.45 -4.06 4.42
N ILE A 35 0.75 -2.80 4.08
CA ILE A 35 -0.15 -1.93 3.31
C ILE A 35 -0.48 -2.59 1.96
N ALA A 36 0.53 -3.06 1.23
CA ALA A 36 0.32 -3.79 -0.02
C ALA A 36 -0.57 -5.03 0.18
N ALA A 37 -0.29 -5.86 1.19
CA ALA A 37 -1.09 -7.05 1.46
C ALA A 37 -2.57 -6.71 1.81
N ARG A 38 -2.79 -5.71 2.66
CA ARG A 38 -4.14 -5.26 3.08
C ARG A 38 -4.93 -4.64 1.95
N THR A 39 -4.25 -3.99 1.00
CA THR A 39 -4.86 -3.39 -0.20
C THR A 39 -5.01 -4.39 -1.36
N GLY A 40 -4.61 -5.66 -1.17
CA GLY A 40 -4.75 -6.73 -2.16
C GLY A 40 -3.61 -6.83 -3.18
N TYR A 41 -2.52 -6.10 -2.97
CA TYR A 41 -1.32 -6.15 -3.82
C TYR A 41 -0.28 -7.12 -3.26
N LYS A 42 0.25 -7.99 -4.15
CA LYS A 42 1.33 -8.92 -3.78
C LYS A 42 2.66 -8.23 -3.49
N HIS A 43 2.90 -7.07 -4.12
CA HIS A 43 4.16 -6.36 -4.04
C HIS A 43 3.93 -4.86 -3.88
N VAL A 44 4.72 -4.25 -3.00
CA VAL A 44 4.77 -2.79 -2.79
C VAL A 44 5.03 -2.05 -4.11
N ASP A 45 5.91 -2.57 -4.95
CA ASP A 45 6.22 -1.98 -6.26
C ASP A 45 4.99 -1.90 -7.19
N HIS A 46 4.07 -2.86 -7.09
CA HIS A 46 2.82 -2.82 -7.87
C HIS A 46 1.86 -1.76 -7.33
N LEU A 47 1.80 -1.60 -6.01
CA LEU A 47 1.03 -0.54 -5.36
C LEU A 47 1.58 0.85 -5.73
N ILE A 48 2.90 1.06 -5.65
CA ILE A 48 3.58 2.31 -6.05
C ILE A 48 3.26 2.65 -7.52
N ARG A 49 3.36 1.67 -8.44
CA ARG A 49 3.02 1.90 -9.85
C ARG A 49 1.56 2.29 -10.04
N MET A 50 0.63 1.69 -9.28
CA MET A 50 -0.78 2.04 -9.34
C MET A 50 -1.01 3.48 -8.85
N LEU A 51 -0.40 3.86 -7.72
CA LEU A 51 -0.48 5.22 -7.16
C LEU A 51 0.04 6.27 -8.16
N ARG A 52 1.19 6.02 -8.81
CA ARG A 52 1.73 6.90 -9.85
C ARG A 52 0.80 7.04 -11.06
N ARG A 53 0.17 5.94 -11.51
CA ARG A 53 -0.84 5.99 -12.59
C ARG A 53 -2.06 6.82 -12.21
N LYS A 54 -2.31 7.00 -10.92
CA LYS A 54 -3.37 7.83 -10.36
C LYS A 54 -2.89 9.22 -9.92
N GLN A 55 -1.68 9.62 -10.32
CA GLN A 55 -1.08 10.93 -10.00
C GLN A 55 -0.92 11.17 -8.49
N ARG A 56 -0.82 10.09 -7.69
CA ARG A 56 -0.52 10.14 -6.24
C ARG A 56 0.97 9.86 -6.00
N ASP A 57 1.81 10.70 -6.58
CA ASP A 57 3.26 10.63 -6.43
C ASP A 57 3.73 10.96 -5.00
N ASP A 58 2.93 11.71 -4.25
CA ASP A 58 3.10 11.98 -2.83
C ASP A 58 3.13 10.67 -2.01
N LEU A 59 2.07 9.86 -2.13
CA LEU A 59 1.95 8.59 -1.43
C LEU A 59 2.96 7.57 -1.95
N ALA A 60 3.18 7.55 -3.27
CA ALA A 60 4.16 6.66 -3.88
C ALA A 60 5.59 6.92 -3.38
N THR A 61 5.94 8.19 -3.14
CA THR A 61 7.26 8.59 -2.64
C THR A 61 7.41 8.23 -1.16
N GLN A 62 6.40 8.50 -0.33
CA GLN A 62 6.40 8.11 1.08
C GLN A 62 6.54 6.59 1.23
N LEU A 63 5.71 5.83 0.50
CA LEU A 63 5.73 4.37 0.55
C LEU A 63 7.06 3.77 0.06
N PHE A 64 7.77 4.46 -0.85
CA PHE A 64 9.12 4.11 -1.28
C PHE A 64 10.17 4.45 -0.21
N ALA A 65 10.09 5.64 0.40
CA ALA A 65 11.00 6.10 1.44
C ALA A 65 10.95 5.19 2.68
N ASP A 66 9.75 4.87 3.17
CA ASP A 66 9.57 3.92 4.30
C ASP A 66 10.14 2.53 3.99
N ARG A 67 9.99 2.07 2.75
CA ARG A 67 10.57 0.78 2.32
C ARG A 67 12.11 0.86 2.28
N ASP A 68 12.67 1.96 1.78
CA ASP A 68 14.12 2.13 1.69
C ASP A 68 14.74 2.32 3.07
N GLU A 69 14.10 3.10 3.95
CA GLU A 69 14.50 3.20 5.36
C GLU A 69 14.44 1.84 6.06
N LEU A 70 13.50 0.96 5.71
CA LEU A 70 13.50 -0.42 6.21
C LEU A 70 14.62 -1.28 5.61
N ARG A 71 14.96 -1.08 4.34
CA ARG A 71 16.07 -1.79 3.68
C ARG A 71 17.42 -1.37 4.27
N VAL A 72 17.59 -0.07 4.53
CA VAL A 72 18.78 0.51 5.17
C VAL A 72 18.77 0.23 6.68
N GLY A 73 17.59 0.28 7.31
CA GLY A 73 17.31 0.04 8.72
C GLY A 73 17.37 -1.44 9.13
N ALA A 74 17.17 -2.39 8.21
CA ALA A 74 17.49 -3.80 8.46
C ALA A 74 19.00 -4.02 8.63
N GLY A 75 19.84 -3.09 8.15
CA GLY A 75 21.26 -2.99 8.49
C GLY A 75 21.58 -2.05 9.66
N ALA A 76 20.67 -1.14 10.04
CA ALA A 76 20.94 -0.07 11.03
C ALA A 76 20.13 -0.15 12.34
N ARG A 77 19.14 -1.04 12.49
CA ARG A 77 18.39 -1.25 13.75
C ARG A 77 19.10 -2.22 14.70
N LYS A 78 20.43 -2.16 14.76
CA LYS A 78 21.23 -2.57 15.92
C LYS A 78 21.82 -1.31 16.56
N GLY A 79 20.96 -0.39 17.00
CA GLY A 79 21.45 0.88 17.56
C GLY A 79 20.41 1.96 17.70
N ARG A 80 19.31 1.70 18.41
CA ARG A 80 18.59 2.76 19.14
C ARG A 80 17.76 2.13 20.27
N ILE A 81 18.48 1.76 21.32
CA ILE A 81 18.01 1.87 22.70
C ILE A 81 18.80 3.09 23.25
N ALA A 82 18.15 3.89 24.11
CA ALA A 82 18.55 5.22 24.62
C ALA A 82 18.15 6.39 23.71
N ALA A 83 17.46 7.43 24.18
CA ALA A 83 17.43 8.00 25.53
C ALA A 83 16.00 8.15 26.11
#